data_AF-A0A2P5YPA1-F1
#
_entry.id   AF-A0A2P5YPA1-F1
#
_cell.length_a   1.000
_cell.length_b   1.000
_cell.length_c   1.000
_cell.angle_alpha   90.00
_cell.angle_beta   90.00
_cell.angle_gamma   90.00
#
_symmetry.space_group_name_H-M   'P 1'
#
loop_
_entity.id
_entity.type
_entity.pdbx_description
1 polymer ?
#
loop_
_entity_poly.entity_id
_entity_poly.type
_entity_poly.pdbx_seq_one_letter_code
_entity_poly.pdbx_strand_id
1 'polypeptide(L)'
;MARFSCLPFAFFLILILFTFSIQTANAGKEGSLRLQDCPKACEYRCSKTHHRKPCLFFCNYCCQRCLCVPSRFYGNREECPCYNNIKTKEGKNKCP
;
A
#
# COMPACT_ATOMS: atom_id res chain seq x y z
N MET A 1 40.69 32.10 -19.42
CA MET A 1 40.22 31.14 -18.41
C MET A 1 38.70 31.20 -18.31
N ALA A 2 38.07 30.05 -18.07
CA ALA A 2 36.68 29.83 -17.63
C ALA A 2 35.52 30.16 -18.61
N ARG A 3 35.16 29.25 -19.54
CA ARG A 3 33.81 29.21 -20.17
C ARG A 3 33.40 27.81 -20.69
N PHE A 4 33.41 26.76 -19.86
CA PHE A 4 32.75 25.49 -20.25
C PHE A 4 32.05 24.75 -19.09
N SER A 5 31.97 25.36 -17.91
CA SER A 5 31.61 24.60 -16.69
C SER A 5 30.12 24.59 -16.33
N CYS A 6 29.25 25.29 -17.08
CA CYS A 6 27.85 25.48 -16.66
C CYS A 6 26.85 24.47 -17.27
N LEU A 7 27.12 24.00 -18.50
CA LEU A 7 26.25 23.02 -19.18
C LEU A 7 26.10 21.68 -18.44
N PRO A 8 27.15 21.05 -17.87
CA PRO A 8 26.98 19.76 -17.21
C PRO A 8 26.25 19.90 -15.88
N PHE A 9 26.47 21.01 -15.16
CA PHE A 9 25.85 21.23 -13.84
C PHE A 9 24.33 21.43 -13.96
N ALA A 10 23.89 22.16 -14.98
CA ALA A 10 22.47 22.32 -15.28
C ALA A 10 21.79 20.99 -15.64
N PHE A 11 22.48 20.11 -16.39
CA PHE A 11 21.95 18.79 -16.75
C PHE A 11 21.80 17.87 -15.51
N PHE A 12 22.80 17.86 -14.63
CA PHE A 12 22.73 17.11 -13.37
C PHE A 12 21.61 17.60 -12.44
N LEU A 13 21.37 18.92 -12.36
CA LEU A 13 20.26 19.48 -11.58
C LEU A 13 18.89 19.09 -12.16
N ILE A 14 18.75 19.04 -13.49
CA ILE A 14 17.51 18.60 -14.15
C ILE A 14 17.23 17.11 -13.86
N LEU A 15 18.26 16.24 -13.89
CA LEU A 15 18.10 14.82 -13.56
C LEU A 15 17.65 14.60 -12.11
N ILE A 16 18.21 15.37 -11.16
CA ILE A 16 17.83 15.27 -9.75
C ILE A 16 16.36 15.66 -9.55
N LEU A 17 15.87 16.71 -10.22
CA LEU A 17 14.46 17.12 -10.16
C LEU A 17 13.51 16.07 -10.76
N PHE A 18 13.91 15.42 -11.86
CA PHE A 18 13.11 14.33 -12.46
C PHE A 18 12.93 13.13 -11.53
N THR A 19 13.99 12.72 -10.80
CA THR A 19 13.89 11.60 -9.84
C THR A 19 13.02 11.92 -8.63
N PHE A 20 12.98 13.17 -8.18
CA PHE A 20 12.15 13.60 -7.04
C PHE A 20 10.65 13.49 -7.34
N SER A 21 10.21 13.77 -8.57
CA SER A 21 8.82 13.57 -8.99
C SER A 21 8.39 12.11 -9.06
N ILE A 22 9.32 11.17 -9.32
CA ILE A 22 8.99 9.74 -9.34
C ILE A 22 8.65 9.24 -7.92
N GLN A 23 9.31 9.78 -6.89
CA GLN A 23 9.02 9.43 -5.49
C GLN A 23 7.62 9.88 -5.05
N THR A 24 7.11 11.01 -5.56
CA THR A 24 5.77 11.54 -5.19
C THR A 24 4.62 10.88 -5.96
N ALA A 25 4.87 10.33 -7.14
CA ALA A 25 3.91 9.45 -7.83
C ALA A 25 3.70 8.14 -7.06
N ASN A 26 4.75 7.62 -6.42
CA ASN A 26 4.69 6.37 -5.65
C ASN A 26 4.16 6.55 -4.23
N ALA A 27 3.93 7.79 -3.78
CA ALA A 27 3.18 8.07 -2.55
C ALA A 27 1.68 7.71 -2.68
N GLY A 28 1.22 7.38 -3.89
CA GLY A 28 -0.07 6.78 -4.14
C GLY A 28 -0.07 5.86 -5.36
N LYS A 29 -0.17 4.55 -5.11
CA LYS A 29 -0.64 3.48 -6.01
C LYS A 29 0.40 2.80 -6.91
N GLU A 30 0.99 1.75 -6.37
CA GLU A 30 1.15 0.48 -7.09
C GLU A 30 0.30 -0.55 -6.33
N GLY A 31 -0.72 -1.15 -6.96
CA GLY A 31 -1.54 -2.20 -6.32
C GLY A 31 -2.77 -1.76 -5.49
N SER A 32 -3.24 -0.51 -5.60
CA SER A 32 -4.48 -0.10 -4.93
C SER A 32 -5.69 -0.80 -5.54
N LEU A 33 -6.27 -1.71 -4.77
CA LEU A 33 -7.48 -2.46 -5.06
C LEU A 33 -8.66 -1.48 -5.26
N ARG A 34 -9.54 -1.71 -6.25
CA ARG A 34 -10.78 -0.91 -6.33
C ARG A 34 -11.72 -1.32 -5.20
N LEU A 35 -12.54 -0.37 -4.73
CA LEU A 35 -13.55 -0.63 -3.68
C LEU A 35 -14.46 -1.82 -4.01
N GLN A 36 -14.84 -1.96 -5.27
CA GLN A 36 -15.69 -3.05 -5.76
C GLN A 36 -15.01 -4.43 -5.71
N ASP A 37 -13.67 -4.48 -5.66
CA ASP A 37 -12.90 -5.72 -5.67
C ASP A 37 -12.61 -6.22 -4.24
N CYS A 38 -12.84 -5.38 -3.22
CA CYS A 38 -12.68 -5.73 -1.80
C CYS A 38 -13.41 -7.01 -1.39
N PRO A 39 -14.70 -7.23 -1.75
CA PRO A 39 -15.43 -8.43 -1.35
C PRO A 39 -14.74 -9.71 -1.83
N LYS A 40 -14.29 -9.74 -3.09
CA LYS A 40 -13.62 -10.91 -3.69
C LYS A 40 -12.24 -11.16 -3.08
N ALA A 41 -11.46 -10.10 -2.86
CA ALA A 41 -10.15 -10.22 -2.22
C ALA A 41 -10.27 -10.71 -0.77
N CYS A 42 -11.24 -10.19 -0.02
CA CYS A 42 -11.51 -10.62 1.34
C CYS A 42 -12.08 -12.04 1.43
N GLU A 43 -12.85 -12.48 0.44
CA GLU A 43 -13.31 -13.86 0.35
C GLU A 43 -12.15 -14.83 0.22
N TYR A 44 -11.16 -14.52 -0.63
CA TYR A 44 -9.93 -15.29 -0.73
C TYR A 44 -9.17 -15.31 0.60
N ARG A 45 -8.86 -14.13 1.16
CA ARG A 45 -8.13 -13.96 2.43
C ARG A 45 -8.76 -14.77 3.57
N CYS A 46 -10.08 -14.77 3.66
CA CYS A 46 -10.84 -15.43 4.72
C CYS A 46 -11.27 -16.88 4.40
N SER A 47 -10.85 -17.47 3.27
CA SER A 47 -11.36 -18.77 2.83
C SER A 47 -10.91 -19.96 3.68
N LYS A 48 -9.80 -19.83 4.44
CA LYS A 48 -9.25 -20.89 5.30
C LYS A 48 -9.53 -20.72 6.79
N THR A 49 -10.17 -19.62 7.21
CA THR A 49 -10.50 -19.42 8.63
C THR A 49 -11.80 -20.12 9.02
N HIS A 50 -11.84 -20.68 10.23
CA HIS A 50 -13.07 -21.17 10.85
C HIS A 50 -14.03 -20.02 11.23
N HIS A 51 -13.49 -18.82 11.45
CA HIS A 51 -14.27 -17.63 11.82
C HIS A 51 -14.57 -16.75 10.58
N ARG A 52 -15.19 -17.34 9.56
CA ARG A 52 -15.37 -16.68 8.24
C ARG A 52 -16.17 -15.37 8.32
N LYS A 53 -17.30 -15.35 9.02
CA LYS A 53 -18.15 -14.15 9.15
C LYS A 53 -17.41 -12.94 9.74
N PRO A 54 -16.79 -13.02 10.93
CA PRO A 54 -16.06 -11.88 11.49
C PRO A 54 -14.81 -11.53 10.67
N CYS A 55 -14.11 -12.51 10.07
CA CYS A 55 -12.98 -12.23 9.17
C CYS A 55 -13.41 -11.37 7.99
N LEU A 56 -14.50 -11.73 7.29
CA LEU A 56 -15.01 -10.97 6.17
C LEU A 56 -15.41 -9.55 6.58
N PHE A 57 -16.05 -9.39 7.74
CA PHE A 57 -16.44 -8.08 8.24
C PHE A 57 -15.24 -7.16 8.45
N PHE A 58 -14.23 -7.61 9.20
CA PHE A 58 -13.04 -6.80 9.45
C PHE A 58 -12.18 -6.61 8.21
N CYS A 59 -12.04 -7.62 7.37
CA CYS A 59 -11.29 -7.50 6.11
C CYS A 59 -11.91 -6.44 5.21
N ASN A 60 -13.24 -6.45 5.00
CA ASN A 60 -13.90 -5.47 4.15
C ASN A 60 -13.78 -4.06 4.71
N TYR A 61 -13.94 -3.89 6.03
CA TYR A 61 -13.69 -2.59 6.70
C TYR A 61 -12.28 -2.07 6.42
N CYS A 62 -11.26 -2.92 6.60
CA CYS A 62 -9.87 -2.53 6.39
C CYS A 62 -9.57 -2.28 4.90
N CYS A 63 -10.15 -3.08 4.01
CA CYS A 63 -10.00 -2.92 2.57
C CYS A 63 -10.64 -1.62 2.07
N GLN A 64 -11.84 -1.26 2.54
CA GLN A 64 -12.47 0.00 2.15
C GLN A 64 -11.67 1.23 2.59
N ARG A 65 -10.97 1.11 3.73
CA ARG A 65 -10.14 2.19 4.27
C ARG A 65 -8.78 2.29 3.58
N CYS A 66 -8.16 1.15 3.28
CA CYS A 66 -6.77 1.09 2.81
C CYS A 66 -6.63 0.73 1.33
N LEU A 67 -7.72 0.31 0.67
CA LEU A 67 -7.76 -0.15 -0.71
C LEU A 67 -6.69 -1.20 -1.02
N CYS A 68 -6.46 -2.13 -0.08
CA CYS A 68 -5.42 -3.16 -0.15
C CYS A 68 -5.83 -4.35 0.72
N VAL A 69 -5.60 -5.57 0.23
CA VAL A 69 -5.75 -6.82 0.99
C VAL A 69 -4.46 -7.63 0.78
N PRO A 70 -3.78 -8.08 1.84
CA PRO A 70 -2.52 -8.78 1.66
C PRO A 70 -2.68 -10.17 1.05
N SER A 71 -1.63 -10.65 0.39
CA SER A 71 -1.60 -11.95 -0.28
C SER A 71 -1.69 -13.12 0.71
N ARG A 72 -2.14 -14.29 0.23
CA ARG A 72 -2.38 -15.51 1.03
C ARG A 72 -3.47 -15.35 2.09
N PHE A 73 -3.73 -16.43 2.82
CA PHE A 73 -4.77 -16.52 3.85
C PHE A 73 -4.32 -15.96 5.22
N TYR A 74 -3.03 -16.07 5.51
CA TYR A 74 -2.41 -15.68 6.79
C TYR A 74 -1.09 -14.95 6.52
N GLY A 75 -0.69 -14.04 7.43
CA GLY A 75 0.58 -13.32 7.34
C GLY A 75 0.62 -12.22 6.27
N ASN A 76 1.82 -11.91 5.78
CA ASN A 76 2.10 -10.95 4.69
C ASN A 76 1.49 -9.55 4.89
N ARG A 77 1.30 -9.11 6.13
CA ARG A 77 0.59 -7.87 6.42
C ARG A 77 1.41 -6.65 6.00
N GLU A 78 2.73 -6.79 5.97
CA GLU A 78 3.70 -5.82 5.48
C GLU A 78 3.50 -5.40 4.02
N GLU A 79 2.86 -6.24 3.19
CA GLU A 79 2.48 -5.87 1.81
C GLU A 79 1.49 -4.71 1.77
N CYS A 80 0.66 -4.57 2.80
CA CYS A 80 -0.32 -3.50 2.93
C CYS A 80 -0.09 -2.75 4.26
N PRO A 81 0.84 -1.76 4.32
CA PRO A 81 1.18 -1.06 5.55
C PRO A 81 -0.04 -0.43 6.26
N CYS A 82 -0.96 0.18 5.51
CA CYS A 82 -2.21 0.72 6.07
C CYS A 82 -3.05 -0.39 6.73
N TYR A 83 -3.23 -1.54 6.07
CA TYR A 83 -3.99 -2.67 6.59
C TYR A 83 -3.35 -3.23 7.88
N ASN A 84 -2.03 -3.32 7.92
CA ASN A 84 -1.28 -3.78 9.09
C ASN A 84 -1.31 -2.81 10.28
N ASN A 85 -1.33 -1.51 10.00
CA ASN A 85 -1.23 -0.48 11.02
C ASN A 85 -2.56 -0.15 11.72
N ILE A 86 -3.69 -0.67 11.24
CA ILE A 86 -4.97 -0.53 11.94
C ILE A 86 -4.98 -1.45 13.16
N LYS A 87 -4.91 -0.82 14.34
CA LYS A 87 -4.98 -1.51 15.64
C LYS A 87 -6.34 -1.32 16.33
N THR A 88 -6.66 -2.23 17.25
CA THR A 88 -7.73 -2.04 18.23
C THR A 88 -7.27 -1.07 19.32
N LYS A 89 -8.18 -0.68 20.23
CA LYS A 89 -7.82 0.15 21.40
C LYS A 89 -6.79 -0.54 22.32
N GLU A 90 -6.72 -1.87 22.30
CA GLU A 90 -5.75 -2.69 23.04
C GLU A 90 -4.40 -2.81 22.31
N GLY A 91 -4.21 -2.16 21.16
CA GLY A 91 -2.98 -2.24 20.36
C GLY A 91 -2.83 -3.50 19.50
N LYS A 92 -3.78 -4.45 19.58
CA LYS A 92 -3.78 -5.65 18.73
C LYS A 92 -4.16 -5.32 17.29
N ASN A 93 -3.72 -6.14 16.34
CA ASN A 93 -4.12 -6.01 14.93
C ASN A 93 -5.64 -6.16 14.79
N LYS A 94 -6.30 -5.17 14.19
CA LYS A 94 -7.76 -5.21 13.95
C LYS A 94 -8.11 -5.98 12.68
N CYS A 95 -7.24 -5.92 11.67
CA CYS A 95 -7.47 -6.55 10.38
C CYS A 95 -6.92 -7.98 10.35
N PRO A 96 -7.62 -8.93 9.69
CA PRO A 96 -7.24 -10.35 9.69
C PRO A 96 -5.90 -10.68 8.99
#